data_AF-A0A2M9MGK4-F1
#
_entry.id   AF-A0A2M9MGK4-F1
#
_cell.length_a   1.000
_cell.length_b   1.000
_cell.length_c   1.000
_cell.angle_alpha   90.00
_cell.angle_beta   90.00
_cell.angle_gamma   90.00
#
_symmetry.space_group_name_H-M   'P 1'
#
loop_
_entity.id
_entity.type
_entity.pdbx_description
1 polymer ?
#
loop_
_entity_poly.entity_id
_entity_poly.type
_entity_poly.pdbx_seq_one_letter_code
_entity_poly.pdbx_strand_id
1 'polypeptide(L)'
;MPHLSSDESVRNFFECFLGVEFVDDIDKFRPNIVRRDKRKGDVVRDTPLARHVREALEYLLRERPVTAEQWGQLTHVFFYEEDRLYAYLQDLYDYFYADRKEPPVAPDPEAPPPEKFW
;
A
#
# COMPACT_ATOMS: atom_id res chain seq x y z
N MET A 1 -15.98 3.97 -5.21
CA MET A 1 -14.77 4.81 -5.36
C MET A 1 -14.66 5.29 -6.79
N PRO A 2 -14.63 6.61 -7.05
CA PRO A 2 -14.63 7.14 -8.41
C PRO A 2 -13.38 6.77 -9.23
N HIS A 3 -12.24 6.49 -8.59
CA HIS A 3 -11.00 6.10 -9.28
C HIS A 3 -10.81 4.56 -9.38
N LEU A 4 -11.42 3.80 -8.46
CA LEU A 4 -11.35 2.32 -8.47
C LEU A 4 -12.31 1.69 -9.47
N SER A 5 -13.37 2.42 -9.88
CA SER A 5 -14.44 1.91 -10.73
C SER A 5 -14.30 2.27 -12.21
N SER A 6 -13.35 3.13 -12.57
CA SER A 6 -13.19 3.63 -13.95
C SER A 6 -11.88 3.21 -14.62
N ASP A 7 -10.93 2.65 -13.87
CA ASP A 7 -9.63 2.25 -14.42
C ASP A 7 -9.29 0.82 -13.99
N GLU A 8 -9.49 -0.13 -14.90
CA GLU A 8 -9.18 -1.55 -14.72
C GLU A 8 -7.70 -1.74 -14.33
N SER A 9 -6.83 -0.84 -14.79
CA SER A 9 -5.41 -0.81 -14.44
C SER A 9 -5.18 -0.51 -12.96
N VAL A 10 -5.96 0.39 -12.37
CA VAL A 10 -5.86 0.74 -10.94
C VAL A 10 -6.40 -0.38 -10.07
N ARG A 11 -7.53 -0.99 -10.46
CA ARG A 11 -8.07 -2.16 -9.75
C ARG A 11 -7.11 -3.34 -9.79
N ASN A 12 -6.60 -3.69 -10.98
CA ASN A 12 -5.63 -4.76 -11.15
C ASN A 12 -4.32 -4.43 -10.42
N PHE A 13 -3.95 -3.15 -10.32
CA PHE A 13 -2.84 -2.69 -9.50
C PHE A 13 -3.12 -2.89 -7.99
N PHE A 14 -4.31 -2.61 -7.48
CA PHE A 14 -4.64 -2.87 -6.07
C PHE A 14 -4.70 -4.38 -5.75
N GLU A 15 -5.33 -5.18 -6.62
CA GLU A 15 -5.41 -6.65 -6.45
C GLU A 15 -4.02 -7.30 -6.57
N CYS A 16 -3.17 -6.90 -7.53
CA CYS A 16 -1.86 -7.55 -7.75
C CYS A 16 -0.70 -6.95 -6.94
N PHE A 17 -0.73 -5.65 -6.60
CA PHE A 17 0.40 -4.93 -5.98
C PHE A 17 0.22 -4.71 -4.48
N LEU A 18 -0.98 -4.93 -3.94
CA LEU A 18 -1.26 -4.81 -2.50
C LEU A 18 -1.93 -6.06 -1.93
N GLY A 19 -2.10 -7.10 -2.75
CA GLY A 19 -2.56 -8.41 -2.32
C GLY A 19 -1.55 -9.12 -1.41
N VAL A 20 -2.02 -10.12 -0.67
CA VAL A 20 -1.23 -10.93 0.29
C VAL A 20 0.06 -11.50 -0.35
N GLU A 21 0.03 -11.81 -1.65
CA GLU A 21 1.19 -12.34 -2.39
C GLU A 21 2.29 -11.29 -2.63
N PHE A 22 1.97 -10.01 -2.51
CA PHE A 22 2.88 -8.91 -2.79
C PHE A 22 3.50 -8.29 -1.54
N VAL A 23 2.76 -8.33 -0.43
CA VAL A 23 3.16 -7.77 0.85
C VAL A 23 4.56 -8.23 1.27
N ASP A 24 4.86 -9.51 1.08
CA ASP A 24 6.16 -10.10 1.43
C ASP A 24 7.25 -9.79 0.40
N ASP A 25 6.85 -9.51 -0.85
CA ASP A 25 7.73 -9.28 -1.99
C ASP A 25 7.87 -7.80 -2.39
N ILE A 26 7.36 -6.88 -1.55
CA ILE A 26 7.32 -5.45 -1.83
C ILE A 26 8.69 -4.84 -2.14
N ASP A 27 9.75 -5.36 -1.53
CA ASP A 27 11.14 -4.96 -1.82
C ASP A 27 11.54 -5.27 -3.27
N LYS A 28 11.09 -6.40 -3.83
CA LYS A 28 11.38 -6.80 -5.22
C LYS A 28 10.75 -5.86 -6.23
N PHE A 29 9.65 -5.21 -5.86
CA PHE A 29 8.93 -4.28 -6.74
C PHE A 29 9.31 -2.82 -6.55
N ARG A 30 9.90 -2.45 -5.41
CA ARG A 30 10.42 -1.10 -5.15
C ARG A 30 11.24 -0.53 -6.32
N PRO A 31 12.12 -1.27 -7.01
CA PRO A 31 12.86 -0.78 -8.19
C PRO A 31 12.02 -0.30 -9.38
N ASN A 32 10.75 -0.73 -9.48
CA ASN A 32 9.82 -0.32 -10.53
C ASN A 32 9.19 1.06 -10.27
N ILE A 33 9.16 1.47 -9.00
CA ILE A 33 8.58 2.74 -8.54
C ILE A 33 9.68 3.74 -8.18
N VAL A 34 10.74 3.26 -7.53
CA VAL A 34 11.85 4.05 -7.00
C VAL A 34 13.14 3.52 -7.58
N ARG A 35 13.98 4.42 -8.08
CA ARG A 35 15.33 4.10 -8.55
C ARG A 35 16.33 4.78 -7.62
N ARG A 36 17.36 4.05 -7.22
CA ARG A 36 18.49 4.62 -6.48
C ARG A 36 19.37 5.46 -7.41
N ASP A 37 19.48 6.76 -7.12
CA ASP A 37 20.39 7.71 -7.76
C ASP A 37 21.61 7.96 -6.87
N LYS A 38 22.80 7.93 -7.46
CA LYS A 38 24.07 8.07 -6.71
C LYS A 38 24.28 9.47 -6.11
N ARG A 39 23.58 10.50 -6.62
CA ARG A 39 23.74 11.90 -6.20
C ARG A 39 22.59 12.38 -5.32
N LYS A 40 21.39 11.85 -5.54
CA LYS A 40 20.15 12.31 -4.88
C LYS A 40 19.53 11.28 -3.92
N GLY A 41 20.09 10.07 -3.81
CA GLY A 41 19.49 9.01 -3.01
C GLY A 41 18.36 8.30 -3.76
N ASP A 42 17.35 7.85 -3.05
CA ASP A 42 16.20 7.17 -3.67
C ASP A 42 15.33 8.20 -4.42
N VAL A 43 15.11 7.99 -5.72
CA VAL A 43 14.36 8.90 -6.59
C VAL A 43 13.19 8.15 -7.21
N VAL A 44 11.99 8.67 -7.02
CA VAL A 44 10.76 8.15 -7.65
C VAL A 44 10.89 8.26 -9.16
N ARG A 45 10.57 7.17 -9.86
CA ARG A 45 10.63 7.11 -11.32
C ARG A 45 9.46 7.91 -11.90
N ASP A 46 9.71 8.58 -13.01
CA ASP A 46 8.65 9.22 -13.78
C ASP A 46 7.99 8.22 -14.76
N THR A 47 7.37 7.18 -14.21
CA THR A 47 6.59 6.20 -14.98
C THR A 47 5.10 6.40 -14.69
N PRO A 48 4.19 6.07 -15.65
CA PRO A 48 2.76 6.11 -15.39
C PRO A 48 2.37 5.31 -14.14
N LEU A 49 3.00 4.16 -13.95
CA LEU A 49 2.85 3.33 -12.76
C LEU A 49 3.17 4.12 -11.47
N ALA A 50 4.38 4.67 -11.36
CA ALA A 50 4.82 5.39 -10.15
C ALA A 50 3.95 6.62 -9.84
N ARG A 51 3.45 7.32 -10.87
CA ARG A 51 2.49 8.42 -10.68
C ARG A 51 1.16 7.91 -10.14
N HIS A 52 0.59 6.88 -10.75
CA HIS A 52 -0.68 6.30 -10.30
C HIS A 52 -0.58 5.73 -8.88
N VAL A 53 0.54 5.07 -8.52
CA VAL A 53 0.78 4.58 -7.15
C VAL A 53 0.73 5.74 -6.16
N ARG A 54 1.43 6.83 -6.49
CA ARG A 54 1.49 8.01 -5.63
C ARG A 54 0.12 8.63 -5.44
N GLU A 55 -0.59 8.91 -6.53
CA GLU A 55 -1.92 9.53 -6.52
C GLU A 55 -2.93 8.66 -5.77
N ALA A 56 -2.87 7.35 -5.96
CA ALA A 56 -3.75 6.40 -5.29
C ALA A 56 -3.51 6.37 -3.78
N LEU A 57 -2.25 6.33 -3.33
CA LEU A 57 -1.90 6.37 -1.91
C LEU A 57 -2.26 7.71 -1.26
N GLU A 58 -1.96 8.83 -1.93
CA GLU A 58 -2.35 10.16 -1.46
C GLU A 58 -3.87 10.29 -1.33
N TYR A 59 -4.63 9.76 -2.28
CA TYR A 59 -6.09 9.72 -2.22
C TYR A 59 -6.61 8.86 -1.06
N LEU A 60 -6.06 7.65 -0.88
CA LEU A 60 -6.46 6.76 0.22
C LEU A 60 -6.19 7.40 1.57
N LEU A 61 -5.00 7.99 1.78
CA LEU A 61 -4.63 8.61 3.05
C LEU A 61 -5.47 9.86 3.36
N ARG A 62 -5.79 10.65 2.32
CA ARG A 62 -6.55 11.89 2.47
C ARG A 62 -8.04 11.66 2.71
N GLU A 63 -8.68 10.85 1.87
CA GLU A 63 -10.14 10.71 1.86
C GLU A 63 -10.61 9.54 2.74
N ARG A 64 -9.68 8.68 3.18
CA ARG A 64 -9.95 7.42 3.89
C ARG A 64 -11.20 6.67 3.39
N PRO A 65 -11.29 6.36 2.08
CA PRO A 65 -12.51 5.88 1.46
C PRO A 65 -12.73 4.36 1.56
N VAL A 66 -11.77 3.61 2.11
CA VAL A 66 -11.78 2.14 2.19
C VAL A 66 -11.89 1.70 3.65
N THR A 67 -12.83 0.81 3.95
CA THR A 67 -12.90 0.17 5.27
C THR A 67 -11.93 -1.01 5.36
N ALA A 68 -11.55 -1.39 6.57
CA ALA A 68 -10.68 -2.56 6.79
C ALA A 68 -11.25 -3.86 6.17
N GLU A 69 -12.58 -4.01 6.19
CA GLU A 69 -13.27 -5.15 5.56
C GLU A 69 -13.16 -5.12 4.03
N GLN A 70 -13.43 -3.97 3.41
CA GLN A 70 -13.31 -3.81 1.96
C GLN A 70 -11.88 -4.02 1.48
N TRP A 71 -10.91 -3.52 2.24
CA TRP A 71 -9.50 -3.75 1.98
C TRP A 71 -9.16 -5.25 2.04
N GLY A 72 -9.62 -5.96 3.08
CA GLY A 72 -9.42 -7.39 3.22
C GLY A 72 -10.08 -8.21 2.10
N GLN A 73 -11.25 -7.81 1.63
CA GLN A 73 -11.92 -8.44 0.49
C GLN A 73 -11.16 -8.25 -0.84
N LEU A 74 -10.49 -7.09 -1.01
CA LEU A 74 -9.74 -6.78 -2.23
C LEU A 74 -8.33 -7.38 -2.24
N THR A 75 -7.67 -7.41 -1.08
CA THR A 75 -6.24 -7.73 -0.97
C THR A 75 -5.96 -9.05 -0.26
N HIS A 76 -6.96 -9.66 0.37
CA HIS A 76 -6.80 -10.77 1.31
C HIS A 76 -5.92 -10.44 2.55
N VAL A 77 -5.59 -9.16 2.76
CA VAL A 77 -4.88 -8.69 3.96
C VAL A 77 -5.90 -8.06 4.90
N PHE A 78 -6.17 -8.70 6.04
CA PHE A 78 -7.22 -8.26 6.96
C PHE A 78 -6.65 -7.38 8.07
N PHE A 79 -7.35 -6.28 8.34
CA PHE A 79 -7.08 -5.41 9.48
C PHE A 79 -8.28 -5.43 10.44
N TYR A 80 -8.02 -5.46 11.75
CA TYR A 80 -9.08 -5.38 12.76
C TYR A 80 -9.62 -3.96 12.94
N GLU A 81 -8.84 -2.95 12.59
CA GLU A 81 -9.18 -1.54 12.79
C GLU A 81 -8.81 -0.75 11.54
N GLU A 82 -9.66 0.20 11.15
CA GLU A 82 -9.37 1.11 10.04
C GLU A 82 -8.12 1.95 10.33
N ASP A 83 -7.91 2.37 11.58
CA ASP A 83 -6.70 3.12 11.96
C ASP A 83 -5.42 2.31 11.72
N ARG A 84 -5.44 0.98 11.92
CA ARG A 84 -4.29 0.12 11.59
C ARG A 84 -4.08 -0.01 10.09
N LEU A 85 -5.15 -0.10 9.31
CA LEU A 85 -5.06 -0.07 7.85
C LEU A 85 -4.42 1.23 7.38
N TYR A 86 -4.90 2.38 7.85
CA TYR A 86 -4.37 3.68 7.42
C TYR A 86 -2.96 3.95 7.95
N ALA A 87 -2.58 3.43 9.12
CA ALA A 87 -1.20 3.45 9.59
C ALA A 87 -0.28 2.62 8.67
N TYR A 88 -0.72 1.42 8.25
CA TYR A 88 0.01 0.61 7.29
C TYR A 88 0.17 1.30 5.93
N LEU A 89 -0.90 1.93 5.43
CA LEU A 89 -0.85 2.72 4.18
C LEU A 89 0.08 3.93 4.28
N GLN A 90 0.17 4.56 5.45
CA GLN A 90 1.11 5.66 5.70
C GLN A 90 2.55 5.16 5.69
N ASP A 91 2.84 4.05 6.37
CA ASP A 91 4.16 3.43 6.37
C ASP A 91 4.59 3.01 4.96
N LEU A 92 3.64 2.53 4.16
CA LEU A 92 3.84 2.20 2.75
C LEU A 92 4.17 3.43 1.90
N TYR A 93 3.45 4.53 2.10
CA TYR A 93 3.77 5.80 1.46
C TYR A 93 5.18 6.26 1.84
N ASP A 94 5.54 6.18 3.13
CA ASP A 94 6.84 6.60 3.61
C ASP A 94 7.98 5.69 3.06
N TYR A 95 7.71 4.42 2.80
CA TYR A 95 8.67 3.48 2.20
C TYR A 95 9.01 3.78 0.74
N PHE A 96 8.04 4.26 -0.03
CA PHE A 96 8.21 4.60 -1.44
C PHE A 96 8.62 6.06 -1.67
N TYR A 97 8.13 6.99 -0.85
CA TYR A 97 8.21 8.43 -1.10
C TYR A 97 8.96 9.21 -0.02
N ALA A 98 9.23 8.61 1.15
CA ALA A 98 9.99 9.24 2.22
C ALA A 98 11.27 8.45 2.55
N ASP A 99 11.84 8.71 3.71
CA ASP A 99 13.14 8.17 4.16
C ASP A 99 13.06 6.77 4.80
N ARG A 100 11.90 6.11 4.77
CA ARG A 100 11.75 4.80 5.40
C ARG A 100 12.51 3.74 4.59
N LYS A 101 13.42 3.04 5.25
CA LYS A 101 14.29 2.02 4.64
C LYS A 101 13.74 0.61 4.70
N GLU A 102 12.89 0.34 5.69
CA GLU A 102 12.35 -1.00 5.93
C GLU A 102 10.91 -1.08 5.41
N PRO A 103 10.56 -2.18 4.71
CA PRO A 103 9.21 -2.36 4.22
C PRO A 103 8.21 -2.37 5.38
N PRO A 104 7.00 -1.83 5.19
CA PRO A 104 5.93 -2.00 6.18
C PRO A 104 5.61 -3.49 6.33
N VAL A 105 5.37 -3.92 7.56
CA VAL A 105 4.97 -5.30 7.85
C VAL A 105 3.46 -5.37 7.79
N ALA A 106 2.93 -6.25 6.95
CA ALA A 106 1.50 -6.50 6.93
C ALA A 106 1.04 -7.21 8.22
N PRO A 107 -0.22 -7.03 8.63
CA PRO A 107 -0.78 -7.80 9.72
C PRO A 107 -0.75 -9.29 9.37
N ASP A 108 -0.27 -10.10 10.30
CA ASP A 108 -0.32 -11.55 10.19
C ASP A 108 -1.80 -12.00 10.22
N PRO A 109 -2.29 -12.73 9.20
CA PRO A 109 -3.66 -13.20 9.14
C PRO A 109 -4.01 -14.19 10.27
N GLU A 110 -3.02 -14.82 10.89
CA GLU A 110 -3.19 -15.72 12.04
C GLU A 110 -2.98 -15.01 13.38
N ALA A 111 -2.66 -13.70 13.39
CA ALA A 111 -2.51 -12.96 14.63
C ALA A 111 -3.81 -12.98 15.43
N PRO A 112 -3.76 -13.24 16.75
CA PRO A 112 -4.96 -13.19 17.57
C PRO A 112 -5.57 -11.79 17.54
N PRO A 113 -6.91 -11.68 17.60
CA PRO A 113 -7.58 -10.40 17.65
C PRO A 113 -7.07 -9.59 18.85
N PRO A 114 -6.91 -8.25 18.73
CA PRO A 114 -6.47 -7.41 19.83
C PRO A 114 -7.34 -7.63 21.07
N GLU A 115 -6.79 -7.47 22.28
CA GLU A 115 -7.49 -7.75 23.57
C GLU A 115 -8.87 -7.10 23.70
N LYS A 116 -9.12 -5.97 23.02
CA LYS A 116 -10.44 -5.31 22.99
C LYS A 116 -11.53 -6.07 22.22
N PHE A 117 -11.17 -7.14 21.53
CA PHE A 117 -12.04 -8.01 20.75
C PHE A 117 -12.07 -9.46 21.31
N TRP A 118 -11.44 -9.70 22.46
CA TRP A 118 -11.62 -10.90 23.30
C TRP A 118 -12.73 -10.67 24.31
#